data_AF-A0A183B9W6-F1
#
_entry.id   AF-A0A183B9W6-F1
#
_cell.length_a   1.000
_cell.length_b   1.000
_cell.length_c   1.000
_cell.angle_alpha   90.00
_cell.angle_beta   90.00
_cell.angle_gamma   90.00
#
_symmetry.space_group_name_H-M   'P 1'
#
loop_
_entity.id
_entity.type
_entity.pdbx_description
1 polymer ?
#
loop_
_entity_poly.entity_id
_entity_poly.type
_entity_poly.pdbx_seq_one_letter_code
_entity_poly.pdbx_strand_id
1 'polypeptide(L)'
;MCELSNQHLAVIQQRNSRGDRKTRQMYLLNELGRLLDLVTIRHRLMDCMWECEVLSKIYLTFANEMGFDDFHLFVRPLQFEAAKYKEGADEFRPPIYITAIQDDDSALDKFLPSALPLAIHELDETHVGKFSFRGKVTIMEMLETRGVENLLTILKTQIAHKNALTAAVLLAYNARPSFYTAHAPKVKYV
;
A
#
# COMPACT_ATOMS: atom_id res chain seq x y z
N MET A 1 20.38 21.24 13.78
CA MET A 1 19.95 20.18 14.72
C MET A 1 18.66 20.65 15.37
N CYS A 2 17.54 20.00 15.08
CA CYS A 2 16.19 20.46 15.42
C CYS A 2 15.93 20.43 16.95
N GLU A 3 15.16 21.37 17.50
CA GLU A 3 14.79 21.40 18.94
C GLU A 3 14.21 20.06 19.43
N LEU A 4 13.46 19.38 18.57
CA LEU A 4 12.89 18.06 18.86
C LEU A 4 13.97 17.02 19.12
N SER A 5 15.04 17.04 18.32
CA SER A 5 16.20 16.15 18.47
C SER A 5 16.95 16.44 19.77
N ASN A 6 17.16 17.72 20.11
CA ASN A 6 17.84 18.12 21.34
C ASN A 6 17.03 17.74 22.59
N GLN A 7 15.71 17.91 22.56
CA GLN A 7 14.81 17.49 23.64
C GLN A 7 14.78 15.96 23.78
N HIS A 8 14.74 15.23 22.67
CA HIS A 8 14.78 13.77 22.70
C HIS A 8 16.11 13.26 23.27
N LEU A 9 17.24 13.84 22.87
CA LEU A 9 18.57 13.59 23.44
C LEU A 9 18.63 13.85 24.96
N ALA A 10 18.02 14.94 25.43
CA ALA A 10 17.94 15.23 26.86
C ALA A 10 17.12 14.18 27.63
N VAL A 11 15.99 13.73 27.08
CA VAL A 11 15.16 12.65 27.65
C VAL A 11 15.92 11.33 27.68
N ILE A 12 16.65 10.99 26.61
CA ILE A 12 17.51 9.80 26.51
C ILE A 12 18.59 9.81 27.61
N GLN A 13 19.25 10.95 27.80
CA GLN A 13 20.30 11.10 28.81
C GLN A 13 19.75 11.01 30.23
N GLN A 14 18.53 11.49 30.48
CA GLN A 14 17.88 11.37 31.79
C GLN A 14 17.42 9.93 32.09
N ARG A 15 16.90 9.20 31.08
CA ARG A 15 16.47 7.80 31.22
C ARG A 15 17.63 6.85 31.54
N ASN A 16 18.85 7.14 31.07
CA ASN A 16 20.02 6.30 31.30
C ASN A 16 21.09 6.98 32.17
N SER A 17 20.67 7.50 33.33
CA SER A 17 21.56 8.16 34.30
C SER A 17 22.46 7.19 35.08
N ARG A 18 22.26 5.87 34.98
CA ARG A 18 23.02 4.84 35.71
C ARG A 18 23.60 3.80 34.73
N GLY A 19 24.92 3.82 34.57
CA GLY A 19 25.66 2.94 33.67
C GLY A 19 27.08 3.47 33.48
N ASP A 20 28.02 2.61 33.08
CA ASP A 20 29.37 3.06 32.73
C ASP A 20 29.34 3.93 31.45
N ARG A 21 30.45 4.62 31.16
CA ARG A 21 30.54 5.51 29.99
C ARG A 21 30.23 4.78 28.68
N LYS A 22 30.63 3.52 28.56
CA LYS A 22 30.50 2.73 27.33
C LYS A 22 29.04 2.32 27.09
N THR A 23 28.33 1.86 28.11
CA THR A 23 26.90 1.54 28.06
C THR A 23 26.07 2.78 27.72
N ARG A 24 26.39 3.94 28.31
CA ARG A 24 25.71 5.20 27.98
C ARG A 24 25.92 5.61 26.52
N GLN A 25 27.15 5.50 26.02
CA GLN A 25 27.46 5.78 24.61
C GLN A 25 26.73 4.83 23.66
N MET A 26 26.71 3.53 23.97
CA MET A 26 25.98 2.53 23.17
C MET A 26 24.48 2.82 23.15
N TYR A 27 23.89 3.18 24.30
CA TYR A 27 22.48 3.53 24.39
C TYR A 27 22.13 4.76 23.53
N LEU A 28 22.92 5.83 23.64
CA LEU A 28 22.78 7.03 22.80
C LEU A 28 22.90 6.70 21.31
N LEU A 29 23.87 5.86 20.93
CA LEU A 29 24.06 5.44 19.55
C LEU A 29 22.85 4.67 19.02
N ASN A 30 22.26 3.78 19.82
CA ASN A 30 21.07 3.01 19.43
C ASN A 30 19.82 3.90 19.26
N GLU A 31 19.65 4.92 20.10
CA GLU A 31 18.55 5.89 19.95
C GLU A 31 18.73 6.76 18.70
N LEU A 32 19.96 7.23 18.43
CA LEU A 32 20.27 7.96 17.20
C LEU A 32 20.09 7.09 15.95
N GLY A 33 20.46 5.80 16.03
CA GLY A 33 20.22 4.82 14.99
C GLY A 33 18.73 4.70 14.66
N ARG A 34 17.87 4.55 15.69
CA ARG A 34 16.41 4.49 15.50
C ARG A 34 15.82 5.77 14.91
N LEU A 35 16.32 6.93 15.30
CA LEU A 35 15.91 8.20 14.67
C LEU A 35 16.25 8.21 13.17
N LEU A 36 17.45 7.75 12.81
CA LEU A 36 17.88 7.67 11.41
C LEU A 36 17.04 6.64 10.63
N ASP A 37 16.76 5.48 11.23
CA ASP A 37 15.89 4.46 10.63
C ASP A 37 14.49 5.01 10.39
N LEU A 38 13.90 5.69 11.37
CA LEU A 38 12.57 6.29 11.24
C LEU A 38 12.50 7.29 10.07
N VAL A 39 13.48 8.19 9.97
CA VAL A 39 13.56 9.18 8.89
C VAL A 39 13.74 8.49 7.54
N THR A 40 14.62 7.49 7.47
CA THR A 40 14.93 6.75 6.24
C THR A 40 13.72 5.95 5.76
N ILE A 41 13.07 5.20 6.65
CA ILE A 41 11.89 4.41 6.33
C ILE A 41 10.76 5.32 5.86
N ARG A 42 10.51 6.43 6.57
CA ARG A 42 9.48 7.41 6.17
C ARG A 42 9.74 7.97 4.79
N HIS A 43 10.98 8.38 4.49
CA HIS A 43 11.34 8.88 3.17
C HIS A 43 11.07 7.84 2.08
N ARG A 44 11.56 6.62 2.25
CA ARG A 44 11.35 5.53 1.29
C ARG A 44 9.87 5.17 1.12
N LEU A 45 9.08 5.30 2.19
CA LEU A 45 7.63 5.08 2.12
C LEU A 45 6.95 6.14 1.25
N MET A 46 7.33 7.42 1.41
CA MET A 46 6.81 8.50 0.56
C MET A 46 7.14 8.28 -0.92
N ASP A 47 8.38 7.91 -1.23
CA ASP A 47 8.79 7.63 -2.62
C ASP A 47 8.00 6.43 -3.19
N CYS A 48 7.87 5.36 -2.41
CA CYS A 48 7.13 4.17 -2.82
C CYS A 48 5.64 4.47 -3.07
N MET A 49 5.01 5.27 -2.22
CA MET A 49 3.62 5.71 -2.40
C MET A 49 3.45 6.56 -3.66
N TRP A 50 4.36 7.49 -3.91
CA TRP A 50 4.34 8.32 -5.11
C TRP A 50 4.47 7.48 -6.39
N GLU A 51 5.40 6.52 -6.39
CA GLU A 51 5.56 5.58 -7.51
C GLU A 51 4.30 4.72 -7.71
N CYS A 52 3.68 4.22 -6.63
CA CYS A 52 2.40 3.51 -6.71
C CYS A 52 1.29 4.38 -7.32
N GLU A 53 1.22 5.67 -6.98
CA GLU A 53 0.22 6.58 -7.54
C GLU A 53 0.38 6.75 -9.06
N VAL A 54 1.61 6.94 -9.52
CA VAL A 54 1.92 7.03 -10.95
C VAL A 54 1.56 5.72 -11.67
N LEU A 55 2.00 4.59 -11.13
CA LEU A 55 1.71 3.27 -11.71
C LEU A 55 0.21 2.98 -11.75
N SER A 56 -0.55 3.40 -10.74
CA SER A 56 -2.00 3.20 -10.66
C SER A 56 -2.72 3.95 -11.77
N LYS A 57 -2.34 5.21 -12.03
CA LYS A 57 -2.89 6.01 -13.13
C LYS A 57 -2.58 5.40 -14.49
N ILE A 58 -1.36 4.90 -14.69
CA ILE A 58 -0.98 4.20 -15.92
C ILE A 58 -1.82 2.93 -16.09
N TYR A 59 -1.94 2.13 -15.04
CA TYR A 59 -2.73 0.90 -15.05
C TYR A 59 -4.18 1.16 -15.42
N LEU A 60 -4.82 2.12 -14.73
CA LEU A 60 -6.21 2.50 -14.99
C LEU A 60 -6.42 3.00 -16.41
N THR A 61 -5.43 3.72 -16.98
CA THR A 61 -5.49 4.13 -18.39
C THR A 61 -5.56 2.90 -19.30
N PHE A 62 -4.70 1.91 -19.10
CA PHE A 62 -4.74 0.68 -19.88
C PHE A 62 -6.01 -0.14 -19.64
N ALA A 63 -6.49 -0.23 -18.40
CA ALA A 63 -7.72 -0.92 -18.06
C ALA A 63 -8.92 -0.32 -18.81
N ASN A 64 -9.06 1.00 -18.77
CA ASN A 64 -10.10 1.75 -19.48
C ASN A 64 -10.01 1.54 -21.00
N GLU A 65 -8.81 1.57 -21.59
CA GLU A 65 -8.62 1.32 -23.03
C GLU A 65 -8.97 -0.12 -23.45
N MET A 66 -8.87 -1.07 -22.52
CA MET A 66 -9.29 -2.46 -22.73
C MET A 66 -10.77 -2.70 -22.43
N GLY A 67 -11.51 -1.67 -21.99
CA GLY A 67 -12.94 -1.74 -21.68
C GLY A 67 -13.28 -2.14 -20.24
N PHE A 68 -12.31 -2.14 -19.33
CA PHE A 68 -12.55 -2.37 -17.90
C PHE A 68 -12.83 -1.06 -17.15
N ASP A 69 -13.67 -1.15 -16.13
CA ASP A 69 -13.99 -0.03 -15.24
C ASP A 69 -12.87 0.25 -14.21
N ASP A 70 -12.90 1.45 -13.63
CA ASP A 70 -11.90 1.94 -12.66
C ASP A 70 -11.80 1.08 -11.39
N PHE A 71 -12.84 0.30 -11.05
CA PHE A 71 -12.80 -0.58 -9.88
C PHE A 71 -11.82 -1.73 -10.03
N HIS A 72 -11.32 -2.02 -11.25
CA HIS A 72 -10.44 -3.16 -11.52
C HIS A 72 -9.13 -3.11 -10.72
N LEU A 73 -8.68 -1.91 -10.32
CA LEU A 73 -7.53 -1.75 -9.43
C LEU A 73 -7.86 -1.97 -7.94
N PHE A 74 -9.14 -1.93 -7.58
CA PHE A 74 -9.61 -1.75 -6.20
C PHE A 74 -10.64 -2.82 -5.79
N VAL A 75 -10.46 -4.06 -6.26
CA VAL A 75 -11.28 -5.20 -5.82
C VAL A 75 -10.90 -5.59 -4.40
N ARG A 76 -11.88 -5.70 -3.50
CA ARG A 76 -11.64 -6.09 -2.10
C ARG A 76 -11.89 -7.58 -1.88
N PRO A 77 -11.08 -8.25 -1.06
CA PRO A 77 -11.41 -9.58 -0.59
C PRO A 77 -12.63 -9.49 0.34
N LEU A 78 -13.67 -10.28 0.04
CA LEU A 78 -14.84 -10.41 0.90
C LEU A 78 -14.60 -11.53 1.92
N GLN A 79 -14.89 -11.29 3.19
CA GLN A 79 -14.89 -12.33 4.22
C GLN A 79 -16.00 -13.35 3.93
N PHE A 80 -15.72 -14.63 4.17
CA PHE A 80 -16.68 -15.71 3.89
C PHE A 80 -17.99 -15.53 4.67
N GLU A 81 -17.92 -15.01 5.89
CA GLU A 81 -19.05 -14.75 6.76
C GLU A 81 -19.93 -13.60 6.26
N ALA A 82 -19.36 -12.67 5.49
CA ALA A 82 -20.08 -11.56 4.85
C ALA A 82 -20.63 -11.93 3.47
N ALA A 83 -20.24 -13.08 2.92
CA ALA A 83 -20.74 -13.56 1.64
C ALA A 83 -22.22 -13.96 1.77
N LYS A 84 -23.08 -13.30 1.00
CA LYS A 84 -24.48 -13.68 0.85
C LYS A 84 -24.62 -14.66 -0.30
N TYR A 85 -25.40 -15.71 -0.10
CA TYR A 85 -25.77 -16.61 -1.17
C TYR A 85 -26.52 -15.82 -2.25
N LYS A 86 -25.98 -15.77 -3.47
CA LYS A 86 -26.64 -15.16 -4.62
C LYS A 86 -27.71 -16.13 -5.10
N GLU A 87 -28.94 -15.65 -5.29
CA GLU A 87 -30.04 -16.47 -5.78
C GLU A 87 -29.65 -17.11 -7.14
N GLY A 88 -29.80 -18.42 -7.26
CA GLY A 88 -29.32 -19.18 -8.43
C GLY A 88 -27.83 -19.56 -8.41
N ALA A 89 -27.10 -19.38 -7.31
CA ALA A 89 -25.68 -19.74 -7.24
C ALA A 89 -25.42 -21.25 -7.44
N ASP A 90 -26.37 -22.13 -7.10
CA ASP A 90 -26.28 -23.58 -7.37
C ASP A 90 -26.42 -23.90 -8.87
N GLU A 91 -27.06 -23.01 -9.63
CA GLU A 91 -27.26 -23.12 -11.08
C GLU A 91 -26.08 -22.51 -11.86
N PHE A 92 -25.34 -21.60 -11.23
CA PHE A 92 -24.09 -21.05 -11.78
C PHE A 92 -23.03 -22.15 -11.82
N ARG A 93 -22.77 -22.70 -13.01
CA ARG A 93 -21.58 -23.53 -13.20
C ARG A 93 -20.34 -22.70 -12.91
N PRO A 94 -19.31 -23.30 -12.28
CA PRO A 94 -17.99 -22.70 -12.20
C PRO A 94 -17.60 -22.26 -13.62
N PRO A 95 -17.22 -20.99 -13.81
CA PRO A 95 -16.83 -20.49 -15.12
C PRO A 95 -15.73 -21.39 -15.70
N ILE A 96 -16.03 -22.00 -16.84
CA ILE A 96 -15.13 -22.96 -17.51
C ILE A 96 -13.92 -22.21 -18.12
N TYR A 97 -14.11 -20.93 -18.43
CA TYR A 97 -13.13 -20.04 -19.01
C TYR A 97 -13.01 -18.77 -18.19
N ILE A 98 -11.79 -18.24 -18.07
CA ILE A 98 -11.50 -17.01 -17.31
C ILE A 98 -12.29 -15.79 -17.83
N THR A 99 -12.62 -15.77 -19.13
CA THR A 99 -13.42 -14.71 -19.76
C THR A 99 -14.87 -14.69 -19.28
N ALA A 100 -15.43 -15.84 -18.88
CA ALA A 100 -16.81 -15.89 -18.38
C ALA A 100 -16.97 -15.23 -17.00
N ILE A 101 -15.88 -15.10 -16.22
CA ILE A 101 -15.85 -14.30 -14.97
C ILE A 101 -15.78 -12.81 -15.29
N GLN A 102 -15.13 -12.44 -16.40
CA GLN A 102 -14.96 -11.04 -16.80
C GLN A 102 -16.27 -10.41 -17.27
N ASP A 103 -17.21 -11.20 -17.77
CA ASP A 103 -18.50 -10.73 -18.30
C ASP A 103 -19.58 -10.52 -17.21
N ASP A 104 -19.52 -11.22 -16.05
CA ASP A 104 -20.41 -11.02 -14.90
C ASP A 104 -19.61 -10.59 -13.65
N ASP A 105 -19.45 -9.28 -13.50
CA ASP A 105 -18.72 -8.67 -12.38
C ASP A 105 -19.60 -8.40 -11.14
N SER A 106 -20.86 -8.84 -11.14
CA SER A 106 -21.80 -8.61 -10.03
C SER A 106 -21.43 -9.35 -8.73
N ALA A 107 -20.55 -10.35 -8.83
CA ALA A 107 -20.01 -11.08 -7.70
C ALA A 107 -18.82 -10.38 -7.03
N LEU A 108 -18.28 -9.31 -7.64
CA LEU A 108 -17.12 -8.58 -7.10
C LEU A 108 -17.56 -7.50 -6.10
N ASP A 109 -16.86 -7.41 -4.97
CA ASP A 109 -16.96 -6.27 -4.06
C ASP A 109 -16.15 -5.09 -4.64
N LYS A 110 -16.84 -4.25 -5.41
CA LYS A 110 -16.28 -3.08 -6.10
C LYS A 110 -16.14 -1.91 -5.12
N PHE A 111 -14.95 -1.37 -5.01
CA PHE A 111 -14.67 -0.19 -4.18
C PHE A 111 -13.90 0.84 -4.99
N LEU A 112 -14.25 2.12 -4.88
CA LEU A 112 -13.53 3.22 -5.53
C LEU A 112 -13.06 4.18 -4.44
N PRO A 113 -11.78 4.13 -4.04
CA PRO A 113 -11.26 5.04 -3.03
C PRO A 113 -11.11 6.45 -3.61
N SER A 114 -11.27 7.47 -2.75
CA SER A 114 -11.08 8.88 -3.14
C SER A 114 -9.61 9.27 -3.35
N ALA A 115 -8.67 8.46 -2.87
CA ALA A 115 -7.22 8.63 -3.00
C ALA A 115 -6.54 7.26 -2.99
N LEU A 116 -5.31 7.15 -3.52
CA LEU A 116 -4.63 5.86 -3.54
C LEU A 116 -4.36 5.37 -2.10
N PRO A 117 -4.90 4.22 -1.71
CA PRO A 117 -4.69 3.66 -0.39
C PRO A 117 -3.24 3.17 -0.18
N LEU A 118 -2.81 3.16 1.09
CA LEU A 118 -1.66 2.33 1.48
C LEU A 118 -2.02 0.85 1.33
N ALA A 119 -1.06 0.03 0.91
CA ALA A 119 -1.26 -1.42 0.74
C ALA A 119 -1.69 -2.11 2.03
N ILE A 120 -1.09 -1.68 3.15
CA ILE A 120 -1.64 -1.90 4.48
C ILE A 120 -2.22 -0.56 4.90
N HIS A 121 -3.53 -0.43 4.74
CA HIS A 121 -4.27 0.58 5.50
C HIS A 121 -4.20 0.24 6.98
N GLU A 122 -4.52 1.21 7.84
CA GLU A 122 -4.94 0.97 9.21
C GLU A 122 -6.10 -0.05 9.20
N LEU A 123 -5.76 -1.33 9.11
CA LEU A 123 -6.69 -2.44 9.11
C LEU A 123 -7.15 -2.54 10.54
N ASP A 124 -8.30 -1.91 10.76
CA ASP A 124 -8.97 -1.76 12.04
C ASP A 124 -8.15 -0.92 13.04
N GLU A 125 -8.81 -0.03 13.77
CA GLU A 125 -8.16 0.80 14.80
C GLU A 125 -7.45 -0.03 15.89
N THR A 126 -7.69 -1.33 15.91
CA THR A 126 -7.32 -2.30 16.94
C THR A 126 -6.15 -3.22 16.60
N HIS A 127 -5.78 -3.43 15.33
CA HIS A 127 -4.88 -4.54 14.95
C HIS A 127 -3.53 -4.17 14.34
N VAL A 128 -3.46 -3.11 13.53
CA VAL A 128 -2.18 -2.55 13.04
C VAL A 128 -2.01 -1.18 13.67
N GLY A 129 -1.03 -1.03 14.57
CA GLY A 129 -0.89 0.17 15.40
C GLY A 129 -0.95 1.48 14.60
N LYS A 130 -1.79 2.42 15.05
CA LYS A 130 -1.91 3.77 14.47
C LYS A 130 -0.53 4.43 14.45
N PHE A 131 -0.03 4.80 13.27
CA PHE A 131 1.22 5.54 13.14
C PHE A 131 0.94 6.91 12.52
N SER A 132 1.42 7.97 13.16
CA SER A 132 1.15 9.34 12.72
C SER A 132 2.38 10.22 12.88
N PHE A 133 2.72 10.93 11.80
CA PHE A 133 3.79 11.94 11.80
C PHE A 133 3.27 13.35 12.11
N ARG A 134 2.00 13.50 12.55
CA ARG A 134 1.39 14.82 12.82
C ARG A 134 1.63 15.33 14.25
N GLY A 135 1.85 14.42 15.21
CA GLY A 135 1.97 14.76 16.63
C GLY A 135 3.34 14.41 17.20
N LYS A 136 3.82 15.20 18.16
CA LYS A 136 5.07 14.91 18.87
C LYS A 136 5.02 13.57 19.61
N VAL A 137 3.89 13.27 20.25
CA VAL A 137 3.69 12.03 21.03
C VAL A 137 3.76 10.80 20.12
N THR A 138 3.04 10.82 18.99
CA THR A 138 3.04 9.70 18.04
C THR A 138 4.39 9.52 17.36
N ILE A 139 5.15 10.61 17.13
CA ILE A 139 6.55 10.51 16.68
C ILE A 139 7.44 9.86 17.74
N MET A 140 7.25 10.17 19.02
CA MET A 140 7.99 9.52 20.11
C MET A 140 7.67 8.03 20.23
N GLU A 141 6.41 7.63 20.06
CA GLU A 141 6.01 6.21 20.01
C GLU A 141 6.64 5.48 18.82
N MET A 142 6.74 6.13 17.66
CA MET A 142 7.43 5.56 16.50
C MET A 142 8.94 5.40 16.69
N LEU A 143 9.56 6.17 17.59
CA LEU A 143 10.98 6.03 17.94
C LEU A 143 11.25 4.86 18.89
N GLU A 144 10.21 4.22 19.43
CA GLU A 144 10.34 2.94 20.11
C GLU A 144 10.67 1.82 19.11
N THR A 145 11.36 0.78 19.57
CA THR A 145 11.79 -0.33 18.70
C THR A 145 10.62 -0.92 17.90
N ARG A 146 9.49 -1.17 18.57
CA ARG A 146 8.27 -1.69 17.93
C ARG A 146 7.70 -0.72 16.89
N GLY A 147 7.78 0.59 17.13
CA GLY A 147 7.34 1.62 16.20
C GLY A 147 8.12 1.59 14.89
N VAL A 148 9.45 1.51 14.98
CA VAL A 148 10.34 1.39 13.81
C VAL A 148 10.10 0.08 13.05
N GLU A 149 9.97 -1.04 13.75
CA GLU A 149 9.69 -2.36 13.14
C GLU A 149 8.34 -2.40 12.42
N ASN A 150 7.30 -1.82 13.03
CA ASN A 150 5.98 -1.70 12.41
C ASN A 150 6.06 -0.87 11.12
N LEU A 151 6.71 0.29 11.16
CA LEU A 151 6.85 1.15 9.99
C LEU A 151 7.67 0.47 8.88
N LEU A 152 8.72 -0.29 9.24
CA LEU A 152 9.48 -1.10 8.30
C LEU A 152 8.60 -2.17 7.63
N THR A 153 7.69 -2.78 8.39
CA THR A 153 6.74 -3.77 7.86
C THR A 153 5.79 -3.12 6.85
N ILE A 154 5.25 -1.95 7.18
CA ILE A 154 4.41 -1.16 6.27
C ILE A 154 5.18 -0.83 4.98
N LEU A 155 6.43 -0.36 5.08
CA LEU A 155 7.27 -0.08 3.92
C LEU A 155 7.48 -1.33 3.05
N LYS A 156 7.79 -2.48 3.65
CA LYS A 156 7.99 -3.75 2.91
C LYS A 156 6.72 -4.15 2.17
N THR A 157 5.56 -4.05 2.80
CA THR A 157 4.29 -4.40 2.14
C THR A 157 3.94 -3.40 1.04
N GLN A 158 4.18 -2.11 1.25
CA GLN A 158 4.00 -1.10 0.21
C GLN A 158 4.90 -1.37 -1.00
N ILE A 159 6.17 -1.74 -0.77
CA ILE A 159 7.09 -2.14 -1.85
C ILE A 159 6.58 -3.38 -2.58
N ALA A 160 6.07 -4.38 -1.86
CA ALA A 160 5.48 -5.57 -2.48
C ALA A 160 4.27 -5.22 -3.36
N HIS A 161 3.38 -4.35 -2.87
CA HIS A 161 2.25 -3.84 -3.64
C HIS A 161 2.69 -3.06 -4.88
N LYS A 162 3.68 -2.17 -4.75
CA LYS A 162 4.28 -1.47 -5.89
C LYS A 162 4.79 -2.44 -6.95
N ASN A 163 5.54 -3.47 -6.53
CA ASN A 163 6.10 -4.45 -7.45
C ASN A 163 4.99 -5.27 -8.15
N ALA A 164 3.94 -5.64 -7.43
CA ALA A 164 2.78 -6.31 -8.00
C ALA A 164 2.07 -5.40 -9.03
N LEU A 165 1.93 -4.11 -8.73
CA LEU A 165 1.34 -3.13 -9.63
C LEU A 165 2.21 -2.90 -10.87
N THR A 166 3.53 -2.84 -10.74
CA THR A 166 4.46 -2.81 -11.87
C THR A 166 4.26 -4.02 -12.77
N ALA A 167 4.19 -5.23 -12.20
CA ALA A 167 3.95 -6.45 -12.96
C ALA A 167 2.58 -6.41 -13.68
N ALA A 168 1.55 -5.90 -13.02
CA ALA A 168 0.22 -5.73 -13.59
C ALA A 168 0.20 -4.72 -14.76
N VAL A 169 0.91 -3.59 -14.63
CA VAL A 169 1.09 -2.60 -15.71
C VAL A 169 1.83 -3.22 -16.89
N LEU A 170 2.91 -3.96 -16.64
CA LEU A 170 3.64 -4.65 -17.70
C LEU A 170 2.77 -5.68 -18.41
N LEU A 171 1.99 -6.46 -17.66
CA LEU A 171 1.07 -7.43 -18.23
C LEU A 171 0.00 -6.72 -19.08
N ALA A 172 -0.66 -5.68 -18.54
CA ALA A 172 -1.66 -4.90 -19.25
C ALA A 172 -1.09 -4.28 -20.54
N TYR A 173 0.12 -3.74 -20.48
CA TYR A 173 0.80 -3.19 -21.66
C TYR A 173 1.06 -4.25 -22.75
N ASN A 174 1.50 -5.44 -22.36
CA ASN A 174 1.75 -6.53 -23.31
C ASN A 174 0.46 -7.17 -23.84
N ALA A 175 -0.59 -7.21 -23.01
CA ALA A 175 -1.90 -7.72 -23.38
C ALA A 175 -2.73 -6.69 -24.18
N ARG A 176 -2.35 -5.41 -24.13
CA ARG A 176 -2.97 -4.34 -24.91
C ARG A 176 -2.98 -4.78 -26.37
N PRO A 177 -4.15 -4.84 -27.03
CA PRO A 177 -4.26 -5.44 -28.35
C PRO A 177 -3.57 -4.56 -29.40
N SER A 178 -2.26 -4.72 -29.56
CA SER A 178 -1.50 -4.22 -30.70
C SER A 178 -1.89 -4.92 -32.00
N PHE A 179 -2.58 -6.07 -31.89
CA PHE A 179 -2.91 -6.93 -33.03
C PHE A 179 -4.32 -6.71 -33.61
N TYR A 180 -5.32 -6.30 -32.81
CA TYR A 180 -6.70 -6.14 -33.29
C TYR A 180 -7.06 -4.71 -33.72
N THR A 181 -6.40 -3.69 -33.19
CA THR A 181 -6.69 -2.28 -33.52
C THR A 181 -6.02 -1.79 -34.80
N ALA A 182 -4.92 -2.43 -35.24
CA ALA A 182 -4.30 -2.14 -36.54
C ALA A 182 -5.18 -2.56 -37.75
N HIS A 183 -6.14 -3.48 -37.53
CA HIS A 183 -7.01 -4.02 -38.56
C HIS A 183 -8.51 -3.81 -38.30
N ALA A 184 -8.88 -3.12 -37.22
CA ALA A 184 -10.27 -2.73 -37.00
C ALA A 184 -10.70 -1.75 -38.11
N PRO A 185 -11.79 -2.02 -38.85
CA PRO A 185 -12.26 -1.12 -39.89
C PRO A 185 -12.59 0.22 -39.24
N LYS A 186 -11.95 1.30 -39.71
CA LYS A 186 -12.31 2.66 -39.33
C LYS A 186 -13.76 2.89 -39.75
N VAL A 187 -14.67 2.86 -38.79
CA VAL A 187 -16.07 3.22 -39.04
C VAL A 187 -16.08 4.68 -39.48
N LYS A 188 -16.34 4.89 -40.77
CA LYS A 188 -16.65 6.22 -41.30
C LYS A 188 -18.07 6.54 -40.83
N TYR A 189 -18.18 7.48 -39.91
CA TYR A 189 -19.47 8.14 -39.68
C TYR A 189 -19.83 8.89 -40.96
N VAL A 190 -20.98 8.54 -41.55
CA VAL A 190 -21.66 9.27 -42.62
C VAL A 190 -22.64 10.24 -41.98
#